data_AF-A0A9D1MCX0-F1
#
_entry.id   AF-A0A9D1MCX0-F1
#
_cell.length_a   1.000
_cell.length_b   1.000
_cell.length_c   1.000
_cell.angle_alpha   90.00
_cell.angle_beta   90.00
_cell.angle_gamma   90.00
#
_symmetry.space_group_name_H-M   'P 1'
#
loop_
_entity.id
_entity.type
_entity.pdbx_description
1 polymer ?
#
loop_
_entity_poly.entity_id
_entity_poly.type
_entity_poly.pdbx_seq_one_letter_code
_entity_poly.pdbx_strand_id
1 'polypeptide(L)'
;MSVHKDSKTGKWLVSCRYDNWDGKRKQKMKRGFETKREALAWEREFLQMKSSNLDMTFGSFVELYLKERKVRLKYNTYLTKLHIIENKILPYFKDRKMSDIK
;
A
#
# COMPACT_ATOMS: atom_id res chain seq x y z
N MET A 1 -19.37 -1.69 2.17
CA MET A 1 -18.54 -1.45 3.37
C MET A 1 -19.22 -2.17 4.52
N SER A 2 -18.48 -2.84 5.39
CA SER A 2 -19.09 -3.56 6.52
C SER A 2 -18.22 -3.48 7.75
N VAL A 3 -18.69 -2.75 8.77
CA VAL A 3 -18.07 -2.68 10.09
C VAL A 3 -18.95 -3.45 11.04
N HIS A 4 -18.41 -4.53 11.61
CA HIS A 4 -19.13 -5.41 12.51
C HIS A 4 -18.47 -5.44 13.88
N LYS A 5 -19.26 -5.67 14.91
CA LYS A 5 -18.75 -6.01 16.24
C LYS A 5 -18.72 -7.54 16.34
N ASP A 6 -17.57 -8.08 16.70
CA ASP A 6 -17.42 -9.50 17.00
C ASP A 6 -18.12 -9.81 18.34
N SER A 7 -19.09 -10.72 18.31
CA SER A 7 -19.87 -11.10 19.48
C SER A 7 -19.08 -11.89 20.51
N LYS A 8 -17.97 -12.54 20.11
CA LYS A 8 -17.13 -13.34 21.01
C LYS A 8 -16.07 -12.53 21.74
N THR A 9 -15.49 -11.53 21.07
CA THR A 9 -14.37 -10.74 21.62
C THR A 9 -14.76 -9.31 21.99
N GLY A 10 -15.96 -8.86 21.61
CA GLY A 10 -16.41 -7.48 21.80
C GLY A 10 -15.69 -6.45 20.93
N LYS A 11 -14.69 -6.88 20.12
CA LYS A 11 -13.86 -6.04 19.27
C LYS A 11 -14.52 -5.77 17.92
N TRP A 12 -14.13 -4.68 17.29
CA TRP A 12 -14.63 -4.28 15.97
C TRP A 12 -13.76 -4.88 14.86
N LEU A 13 -14.43 -5.21 13.75
CA LEU A 13 -13.83 -5.66 12.51
C LEU A 13 -14.32 -4.81 11.34
N VAL A 14 -13.45 -4.64 10.36
CA VAL A 14 -13.68 -3.85 9.16
C VAL A 14 -13.47 -4.75 7.96
N SER A 15 -14.44 -4.72 7.05
CA SER A 15 -14.37 -5.36 5.75
C SER A 15 -14.58 -4.30 4.67
N CYS A 16 -13.51 -4.02 3.91
CA CYS A 16 -13.52 -3.11 2.78
C CYS A 16 -13.26 -3.88 1.48
N ARG A 17 -13.99 -3.50 0.44
CA ARG A 17 -13.75 -3.97 -0.93
C ARG A 17 -12.98 -2.87 -1.65
N TYR A 18 -11.96 -3.24 -2.40
CA TYR A 18 -11.17 -2.29 -3.18
C TYR A 18 -10.76 -2.92 -4.51
N ASP A 19 -10.60 -2.07 -5.52
CA ASP A 19 -10.08 -2.49 -6.81
C ASP A 19 -8.56 -2.57 -6.71
N ASN A 20 -8.01 -3.73 -7.02
CA ASN A 20 -6.57 -3.89 -7.16
C ASN A 20 -6.08 -3.14 -8.42
N TRP A 21 -4.78 -2.89 -8.49
CA TRP A 21 -4.09 -2.41 -9.70
C TRP A 21 -4.34 -3.30 -10.94
N ASP A 22 -4.59 -4.61 -10.73
CA ASP A 22 -5.01 -5.57 -11.77
C ASP A 22 -6.47 -5.43 -12.27
N GLY A 23 -7.25 -4.46 -11.76
CA GLY A 23 -8.68 -4.30 -12.06
C GLY A 23 -9.60 -5.33 -11.39
N LYS A 24 -9.06 -6.28 -10.60
CA LYS A 24 -9.85 -7.27 -9.86
C LYS A 24 -10.32 -6.70 -8.52
N ARG A 25 -11.61 -6.82 -8.22
CA ARG A 25 -12.16 -6.52 -6.88
C ARG A 25 -11.65 -7.51 -5.85
N LYS A 26 -10.93 -7.03 -4.84
CA LYS A 26 -10.52 -7.82 -3.67
C LYS A 26 -11.16 -7.28 -2.39
N GLN A 27 -11.32 -8.18 -1.42
CA GLN A 27 -11.81 -7.84 -0.09
C GLN A 27 -10.65 -7.89 0.91
N LYS A 28 -10.45 -6.81 1.67
CA LYS A 28 -9.53 -6.78 2.80
C LYS A 28 -10.33 -6.75 4.09
N MET A 29 -9.97 -7.65 5.00
CA MET A 29 -10.53 -7.68 6.35
C MET A 29 -9.43 -7.36 7.35
N LYS A 30 -9.73 -6.48 8.31
CA LYS A 30 -8.89 -6.24 9.49
C LYS A 30 -9.76 -6.38 10.74
N ARG A 31 -9.23 -7.06 11.75
CA ARG A 31 -9.93 -7.40 13.01
C ARG A 31 -9.15 -6.81 14.19
N GLY A 32 -9.84 -6.64 15.31
CA GLY A 32 -9.22 -6.33 16.60
C GLY A 32 -9.23 -4.86 17.01
N PHE A 33 -10.06 -4.02 16.39
CA PHE A 33 -10.22 -2.63 16.81
C PHE A 33 -11.02 -2.53 18.10
N GLU A 34 -10.67 -1.59 18.98
CA GLU A 34 -11.41 -1.38 20.24
C GLU A 34 -12.67 -0.55 20.00
N THR A 35 -12.60 0.42 19.08
CA THR A 35 -13.73 1.30 18.76
C THR A 35 -14.16 1.19 17.30
N LYS A 36 -15.46 1.47 17.05
CA LYS A 36 -16.01 1.61 15.69
C LYS A 36 -15.32 2.74 14.92
N ARG A 37 -14.88 3.80 15.62
CA ARG A 37 -14.24 4.98 15.03
C ARG A 37 -12.87 4.65 14.45
N GLU A 38 -12.04 3.91 15.19
CA GLU A 38 -10.73 3.46 14.69
C GLU A 38 -10.86 2.52 13.49
N ALA A 39 -11.85 1.63 13.54
CA ALA A 39 -12.22 0.78 12.43
C ALA A 39 -12.52 1.58 11.15
N LEU A 40 -13.35 2.62 11.24
CA LEU A 40 -13.68 3.50 10.12
C LEU A 40 -12.50 4.37 9.65
N ALA A 41 -11.69 4.88 10.59
CA ALA A 41 -10.50 5.67 10.27
C ALA A 41 -9.49 4.84 9.46
N TRP A 42 -9.24 3.61 9.90
CA TRP A 42 -8.35 2.69 9.20
C TRP A 42 -8.86 2.37 7.78
N GLU A 43 -10.17 2.20 7.58
CA GLU A 43 -10.73 1.99 6.24
C GLU A 43 -10.43 3.18 5.32
N ARG A 44 -10.67 4.40 5.81
CA ARG A 44 -10.45 5.63 5.05
C ARG A 44 -8.99 5.78 4.69
N GLU A 45 -8.09 5.60 5.65
CA GLU A 45 -6.64 5.62 5.42
C GLU A 45 -6.22 4.54 4.42
N PHE A 46 -6.77 3.33 4.52
CA PHE A 46 -6.44 2.24 3.61
C PHE A 46 -6.87 2.53 2.16
N LEU A 47 -8.08 3.04 1.96
CA LEU A 47 -8.59 3.42 0.63
C LEU A 47 -7.83 4.63 0.08
N GLN A 48 -7.50 5.62 0.92
CA GLN A 48 -6.71 6.78 0.53
C GLN A 48 -5.28 6.37 0.16
N MET A 49 -4.65 5.48 0.92
CA MET A 49 -3.33 4.96 0.59
C MET A 49 -3.36 4.15 -0.71
N LYS A 50 -4.44 3.40 -0.99
CA LYS A 50 -4.56 2.64 -2.24
C LYS A 50 -4.81 3.52 -3.46
N SER A 51 -5.66 4.54 -3.36
CA SER A 51 -5.87 5.52 -4.43
C SER A 51 -4.63 6.37 -4.68
N SER A 52 -4.02 6.90 -3.62
CA SER A 52 -2.79 7.70 -3.71
C SER A 52 -1.62 6.92 -4.32
N ASN A 53 -1.51 5.61 -4.06
CA ASN A 53 -0.51 4.75 -4.71
C ASN A 53 -0.78 4.49 -6.20
N LEU A 54 -2.02 4.63 -6.67
CA LEU A 54 -2.37 4.43 -8.08
C LEU A 54 -2.11 5.71 -8.91
N ASP A 55 -2.33 6.88 -8.31
CA ASP A 55 -2.13 8.18 -8.97
C ASP A 55 -0.67 8.66 -8.99
N MET A 56 0.19 8.11 -8.12
CA MET A 56 1.60 8.52 -8.07
C MET A 56 2.43 8.01 -9.26
N THR A 57 3.47 8.78 -9.61
CA THR A 57 4.47 8.37 -10.58
C THR A 57 5.41 7.31 -9.99
N PHE A 58 5.96 6.46 -10.86
CA PHE A 58 6.89 5.42 -10.43
C PHE A 58 8.15 6.00 -9.75
N GLY A 59 8.63 7.17 -10.21
CA GLY A 59 9.75 7.86 -9.58
C GLY A 59 9.48 8.19 -8.11
N SER A 60 8.35 8.84 -7.82
CA SER A 60 7.95 9.15 -6.44
C SER A 60 7.73 7.90 -5.59
N PHE A 61 7.19 6.83 -6.17
CA PHE A 61 7.08 5.54 -5.51
C PHE A 61 8.43 4.95 -5.12
N VAL A 62 9.41 4.98 -6.04
CA VAL A 62 10.77 4.47 -5.81
C VAL A 62 11.45 5.20 -4.65
N GLU A 63 11.30 6.51 -4.53
CA GLU A 63 11.88 7.29 -3.43
C GLU A 63 11.33 6.85 -2.07
N LEU A 64 10.00 6.72 -1.96
CA LEU A 64 9.33 6.21 -0.76
C LEU A 64 9.78 4.78 -0.43
N TYR A 65 9.84 3.91 -1.44
CA TYR A 65 10.29 2.53 -1.31
C TYR A 65 11.75 2.46 -0.80
N LEU A 66 12.67 3.22 -1.39
CA LEU A 66 14.07 3.23 -0.99
C LEU A 66 14.25 3.72 0.45
N LYS A 67 13.50 4.75 0.86
CA LYS A 67 13.51 5.27 2.24
C LYS A 67 13.11 4.20 3.26
N GLU A 68 12.04 3.46 3.01
CA GLU A 68 11.62 2.37 3.88
C GLU A 68 12.55 1.14 3.81
N ARG A 69 13.10 0.85 2.64
CA ARG A 69 13.97 -0.31 2.43
C ARG A 69 15.33 -0.16 3.08
N LYS A 70 15.85 1.08 3.15
CA LYS A 70 17.16 1.38 3.75
C LYS A 70 17.25 0.95 5.22
N VAL A 71 16.17 1.10 5.99
CA VAL A 71 16.14 0.73 7.42
C VAL A 71 16.16 -0.79 7.62
N ARG A 72 15.63 -1.55 6.66
CA ARG A 72 15.44 -3.01 6.78
C ARG A 72 16.54 -3.84 6.11
N LEU A 73 17.27 -3.28 5.16
CA LEU A 73 18.27 -4.01 4.37
C LEU A 73 19.68 -3.77 4.90
N LYS A 74 20.52 -4.82 4.81
CA LYS A 74 21.96 -4.67 4.95
C LYS A 74 22.50 -3.79 3.82
N TYR A 75 23.49 -2.96 4.14
CA TYR A 75 24.01 -1.91 3.26
C TYR A 75 24.36 -2.39 1.85
N ASN A 76 25.12 -3.49 1.71
CA ASN A 76 25.53 -4.00 0.40
C ASN A 76 24.33 -4.40 -0.47
N THR A 77 23.32 -5.04 0.12
CA THR A 77 22.10 -5.41 -0.61
C THR A 77 21.31 -4.17 -1.04
N TYR A 78 21.25 -3.15 -0.18
CA TYR A 78 20.61 -1.88 -0.51
C TYR A 78 21.30 -1.21 -1.72
N LEU A 79 22.63 -1.16 -1.75
CA LEU A 79 23.39 -0.57 -2.86
C LEU A 79 23.14 -1.29 -4.20
N THR A 80 23.16 -2.63 -4.21
CA THR A 80 22.87 -3.39 -5.44
C THR A 80 21.45 -3.13 -5.93
N LYS A 81 20.46 -3.06 -5.02
CA LYS A 81 19.08 -2.75 -5.38
C LYS A 81 18.94 -1.32 -5.90
N LEU A 82 19.57 -0.35 -5.27
CA LEU A 82 19.59 1.05 -5.71
C LEU A 82 20.18 1.17 -7.12
N HIS A 83 21.34 0.55 -7.36
CA HIS A 83 21.99 0.54 -8.68
C HIS A 83 21.10 -0.06 -9.78
N ILE A 84 20.42 -1.18 -9.50
CA ILE A 84 19.49 -1.79 -10.47
C ILE A 84 18.31 -0.85 -10.75
N ILE A 85 17.73 -0.27 -9.70
CA ILE A 85 16.57 0.61 -9.84
C ILE A 85 16.95 1.85 -10.66
N GLU A 86 18.08 2.49 -10.36
CA GLU A 86 18.54 3.70 -11.05
C GLU A 86 18.91 3.45 -12.51
N ASN A 87 19.61 2.36 -12.81
CA ASN A 87 20.17 2.14 -14.15
C ASN A 87 19.30 1.28 -15.06
N LYS A 88 18.41 0.47 -14.51
CA LYS A 88 17.60 -0.48 -15.29
C LYS A 88 16.10 -0.20 -15.26
N ILE A 89 15.58 0.43 -14.21
CA ILE A 89 14.13 0.58 -14.02
C ILE A 89 13.70 2.04 -14.22
N LEU A 90 14.33 2.99 -13.55
CA LEU A 90 14.00 4.41 -13.66
C LEU A 90 14.04 4.95 -15.11
N PRO A 91 15.00 4.58 -15.99
CA PRO A 91 15.05 5.12 -17.34
C PRO A 91 13.79 4.85 -18.17
N TYR A 92 13.02 3.80 -17.82
CA TYR A 92 11.83 3.38 -18.56
C TYR A 92 10.52 3.79 -17.90
N PHE A 93 10.49 3.82 -16.57
CA PHE A 93 9.26 3.91 -15.80
C PHE A 93 9.11 5.20 -15.00
N LYS A 94 10.18 5.99 -14.80
CA LYS A 94 10.20 7.14 -13.87
C LYS A 94 8.97 8.05 -13.97
N ASP A 95 8.61 8.46 -15.19
CA ASP A 95 7.52 9.41 -15.45
C ASP A 95 6.17 8.73 -15.71
N ARG A 96 6.12 7.39 -15.72
CA ARG A 96 4.86 6.65 -15.85
C ARG A 96 4.12 6.64 -14.52
N LYS A 97 2.79 6.79 -14.58
CA LYS A 97 1.95 6.56 -13.40
C LYS A 97 1.98 5.09 -13.03
N MET A 98 1.88 4.80 -11.74
CA MET A 98 1.89 3.41 -11.25
C MET A 98 0.74 2.58 -11.85
N SER A 99 -0.40 3.22 -12.14
CA SER A 99 -1.55 2.61 -12.81
C SER A 99 -1.31 2.20 -14.26
N ASP A 100 -0.34 2.83 -14.95
CA ASP A 100 -0.08 2.63 -16.38
C ASP A 100 0.99 1.57 -16.65
N ILE A 101 1.59 1.00 -15.60
CA ILE A 101 2.63 -0.03 -15.67
C ILE A 101 1.95 -1.39 -15.60
N LYS A 102 2.00 -2.14 -16.70
CA LYS A 102 1.31 -3.44 -16.88
C LYS A 102 2.31 -4.57 -17.14
#